data_AF-A0A7X2TB35-F1
#
_entry.id   AF-A0A7X2TB35-F1
#
_cell.length_a   1.000
_cell.length_b   1.000
_cell.length_c   1.000
_cell.angle_alpha   90.00
_cell.angle_beta   90.00
_cell.angle_gamma   90.00
#
_symmetry.space_group_name_H-M   'P 1'
#
loop_
_entity.id
_entity.type
_entity.pdbx_description
1 polymer ?
#
loop_
_entity_poly.entity_id
_entity_poly.type
_entity_poly.pdbx_seq_one_letter_code
_entity_poly.pdbx_strand_id
1 'polypeptide(L)' 'MKVDGKNESIQCTIKNCTYHAQEENYCTLDRILVGTHEANPTKKECTDCESFVNRA' A
#
# COMPACT_ATOMS: atom_id res chain seq x y z
N MET A 1 -14.07 1.59 5.78
CA MET A 1 -14.33 0.92 7.08
C MET A 1 -13.45 -0.30 7.11
N LYS A 2 -12.71 -0.54 8.19
CA LYS A 2 -11.87 -1.75 8.30
C LYS A 2 -12.73 -2.92 8.75
N VAL A 3 -12.55 -4.07 8.12
CA VAL A 3 -13.19 -5.33 8.51
C VAL A 3 -12.06 -6.23 9.01
N ASP A 4 -12.13 -6.68 10.26
CA ASP A 4 -11.08 -7.54 10.85
C ASP A 4 -9.66 -6.93 10.77
N GLY A 5 -9.54 -5.62 10.99
CA GLY A 5 -8.24 -4.92 10.97
C GLY A 5 -7.62 -4.68 9.59
N LYS A 6 -8.16 -5.25 8.51
CA LYS A 6 -7.79 -4.95 7.13
C LYS A 6 -8.69 -3.87 6.52
N ASN A 7 -8.13 -3.09 5.60
CA ASN A 7 -8.87 -2.20 4.74
C ASN A 7 -9.08 -2.88 3.38
N GLU A 8 -10.30 -3.39 3.15
CA GLU A 8 -10.66 -4.10 1.92
C GLU A 8 -10.65 -3.20 0.67
N SER A 9 -10.57 -1.88 0.83
CA SER A 9 -10.40 -0.92 -0.26
C SER A 9 -8.94 -0.71 -0.67
N ILE A 10 -7.98 -1.28 0.08
CA ILE A 10 -6.54 -1.11 -0.20
C ILE A 10 -5.88 -2.49 -0.25
N GLN A 11 -5.80 -3.06 -1.44
CA GLN A 11 -5.08 -4.31 -1.65
C GLN A 11 -3.57 -4.09 -1.50
N CYS A 12 -2.91 -5.03 -0.84
CA CYS A 12 -1.47 -5.03 -0.67
C CYS A 12 -0.98 -6.49 -0.71
N THR A 13 -0.19 -6.84 -1.73
CA THR A 13 0.40 -8.18 -1.86
C THR A 13 1.85 -8.22 -1.35
N ILE A 14 2.40 -7.07 -0.97
CA ILE A 14 3.79 -6.92 -0.55
C ILE A 14 3.93 -7.45 0.88
N LYS A 15 4.45 -8.67 1.03
CA LYS A 15 4.51 -9.39 2.32
C LYS A 15 5.39 -8.70 3.37
N ASN A 16 6.44 -8.00 2.95
CA ASN A 16 7.29 -7.20 3.82
C ASN A 16 6.78 -5.76 4.00
N CYS A 17 5.54 -5.43 3.63
CA CYS A 17 4.95 -4.17 4.03
C CYS A 17 4.58 -4.24 5.52
N THR A 18 5.02 -3.26 6.30
CA THR A 18 4.70 -3.10 7.74
C THR A 18 3.20 -3.07 7.99
N TYR A 19 2.43 -2.56 7.02
CA TYR A 19 0.97 -2.46 7.09
C TYR A 19 0.24 -3.59 6.36
N HIS A 20 0.91 -4.65 5.93
CA HIS A 20 0.23 -5.79 5.31
C HIS A 20 -0.64 -6.52 6.36
N ALA A 21 -1.86 -6.90 6.02
CA ALA A 21 -2.81 -7.63 6.86
C ALA A 21 -2.45 -9.11 7.08
N GLN A 22 -1.16 -9.45 6.95
CA GLN A 22 -0.53 -10.77 7.05
C GLN A 22 -1.25 -11.90 6.28
N GLU A 23 -2.29 -12.47 6.88
CA GLU A 23 -3.09 -13.59 6.37
C GLU A 23 -3.76 -13.27 5.02
N GLU A 24 -4.10 -12.00 4.78
CA GLU A 24 -4.80 -11.57 3.57
C GLU A 24 -4.05 -10.46 2.82
N ASN A 25 -4.24 -10.40 1.50
CA ASN A 25 -3.55 -9.46 0.61
C ASN A 25 -4.17 -8.05 0.65
N TYR A 26 -4.29 -7.49 1.85
CA TYR A 26 -4.82 -6.16 2.11
C TYR A 26 -3.88 -5.34 2.98
N CYS A 27 -4.04 -4.03 2.96
CA CYS A 27 -3.35 -3.10 3.82
C CYS A 27 -4.20 -2.82 5.08
N THR A 28 -3.56 -2.49 6.19
CA THR A 28 -4.21 -2.07 7.44
C THR A 28 -4.32 -0.56 7.57
N LEU A 29 -3.88 0.21 6.57
CA LEU A 29 -4.05 1.67 6.54
C LEU A 29 -5.47 2.06 6.14
N ASP A 30 -5.98 3.17 6.68
CA ASP A 30 -7.28 3.73 6.26
C ASP A 30 -7.18 4.48 4.92
N ARG A 31 -5.98 5.02 4.61
CA ARG A 31 -5.66 5.73 3.38
C ARG A 31 -4.23 5.43 2.97
N ILE A 32 -3.96 5.46 1.67
CA ILE A 32 -2.60 5.47 1.12
C ILE A 32 -2.36 6.78 0.38
N LEU A 33 -1.10 7.18 0.31
CA LEU A 33 -0.61 8.22 -0.57
C LEU A 33 0.07 7.55 -1.77
N VAL A 34 -0.49 7.79 -2.95
CA VAL A 34 0.13 7.42 -4.21
C VAL A 34 0.88 8.67 -4.71
N GLY A 35 2.19 8.53 -4.86
CA GLY A 35 3.10 9.60 -5.26
C GLY A 35 3.95 9.18 -6.47
N THR A 36 4.97 9.98 -6.75
CA THR A 36 5.89 9.76 -7.86
C THR A 36 7.18 10.53 -7.60
N HIS A 37 8.29 10.01 -8.10
CA HIS A 37 9.58 10.70 -8.11
C HIS A 37 9.83 11.48 -9.42
N GLU A 38 8.86 11.51 -10.33
CA GLU A 38 8.92 12.24 -11.60
C GLU A 38 7.90 13.39 -11.62
N ALA A 39 8.14 14.41 -12.45
CA ALA A 39 7.20 15.54 -12.56
C ALA A 39 5.88 15.18 -13.24
N ASN A 40 5.88 14.19 -14.15
CA ASN A 40 4.70 13.75 -14.92
C ASN A 40 4.77 12.24 -15.20
N PRO A 41 4.39 11.37 -14.25
CA PRO A 41 4.44 9.93 -14.43
C PRO A 41 3.45 9.47 -15.49
N THR A 42 3.92 8.67 -16.45
CA THR A 42 3.08 8.08 -17.51
C THR A 42 3.01 6.56 -17.43
N LYS A 43 3.85 5.97 -16.59
CA LYS A 43 3.94 4.52 -16.38
C LYS A 43 3.65 4.18 -14.93
N LYS A 44 3.05 3.02 -14.70
CA LYS A 44 2.79 2.48 -13.37
C LYS A 44 4.06 2.32 -12.53
N GLU A 45 5.19 2.01 -13.17
CA GLU A 45 6.49 1.82 -12.51
C GLU A 45 7.07 3.11 -11.93
N CYS A 46 6.55 4.27 -12.37
CA CYS A 46 6.91 5.59 -11.85
C CYS A 46 5.92 6.08 -10.79
N THR A 47 4.92 5.27 -10.44
CA THR A 47 3.89 5.59 -9.44
C THR A 47 4.17 4.78 -8.17
N ASP A 48 4.50 5.48 -7.10
CA ASP A 48 4.97 4.89 -5.86
C ASP A 48 3.86 4.92 -4.80
N CYS A 49 3.79 3.89 -3.96
CA CYS A 49 2.99 3.94 -2.73
C CYS A 49 3.86 4.57 -1.64
N GLU A 50 3.75 5.88 -1.43
CA GLU A 50 4.56 6.61 -0.44
C GLU A 50 4.21 6.24 1.02
N SER A 51 3.08 5.56 1.23
CA SER A 51 2.73 4.99 2.53
C SER A 51 3.40 3.65 2.82
N PHE A 52 4.16 3.09 1.88
CA PHE A 52 4.88 1.83 2.07
C PHE A 52 6.01 2.00 3.09
N VAL A 53 6.07 1.09 4.07
CA VAL A 53 7.17 0.97 5.02
C VAL A 53 7.62 -0.49 5.02
N ASN A 54 8.89 -0.73 4.72
CA ASN A 54 9.46 -2.06 4.74
C ASN A 54 9.60 -2.58 6.18
N ARG A 55 9.07 -3.77 6.44
CA ARG A 55 9.29 -4.55 7.67
C ARG A 55 10.49 -5.46 7.44
N ALA A 56 11.67 -4.93 7.74
CA ALA A 56 12.92 -5.68 7.83
C ALA A 56 13.07 -6.33 9.21
#